data_AF-A0A445EKN0-F1
#
_entry.id   AF-A0A445EKN0-F1
#
_cell.length_a   1.000
_cell.length_b   1.000
_cell.length_c   1.000
_cell.angle_alpha   90.00
_cell.angle_beta   90.00
_cell.angle_gamma   90.00
#
_symmetry.space_group_name_H-M   'P 1'
#
loop_
_entity.id
_entity.type
_entity.pdbx_description
1 polymer ?
#
loop_
_entity_poly.entity_id
_entity_poly.type
_entity_poly.pdbx_seq_one_letter_code
_entity_poly.pdbx_strand_id
1 'polypeptide(L)' 'MFLEGDLVLKSVDPVMRKMSLPKWTPKWEGPYIVSKVHPNGHCILLDPDHGTTTGPINFKYVKKCYA' A
#
# COMPACT_ATOMS: atom_id res chain seq x y z
N MET A 1 -10.20 -0.76 -9.40
CA MET A 1 -9.17 -1.71 -9.85
C MET A 1 -7.84 -0.99 -9.87
N PHE A 2 -6.77 -1.62 -9.40
CA PHE A 2 -5.40 -1.07 -9.46
C PHE A 2 -4.70 -1.59 -10.72
N LEU A 3 -3.86 -0.75 -11.30
CA LEU A 3 -3.03 -1.07 -12.45
C LEU A 3 -1.55 -0.90 -12.08
N GLU A 4 -0.68 -1.61 -12.78
CA GLU A 4 0.76 -1.39 -12.66
C GLU A 4 1.11 0.05 -13.05
N GLY A 5 1.94 0.71 -12.24
CA GLY A 5 2.26 2.13 -12.36
C GLY A 5 1.34 3.07 -11.58
N ASP A 6 0.21 2.62 -11.02
CA ASP A 6 -0.66 3.46 -10.18
C ASP A 6 0.10 3.96 -8.94
N LEU A 7 -0.01 5.27 -8.63
CA LEU A 7 0.47 5.84 -7.37
C LEU A 7 -0.57 5.56 -6.26
N VAL A 8 -0.11 4.96 -5.16
CA VAL A 8 -0.98 4.49 -4.08
C VAL A 8 -0.39 4.73 -2.70
N LEU A 9 -1.27 4.70 -1.71
CA LEU A 9 -0.92 4.63 -0.29
C LEU A 9 -1.17 3.22 0.22
N LYS A 10 -0.30 2.72 1.10
CA LYS A 10 -0.42 1.44 1.80
C LYS A 10 -0.91 1.70 3.22
N SER A 11 -1.78 0.86 3.79
CA SER A 11 -2.08 0.95 5.23
C SER A 11 -0.85 0.55 6.05
N VAL A 12 -0.60 1.22 7.18
CA VAL A 12 0.51 0.83 8.05
C VAL A 12 0.31 -0.57 8.65
N ASP A 13 1.39 -1.30 8.92
CA ASP A 13 1.33 -2.68 9.42
C ASP A 13 0.45 -2.87 10.67
N PRO A 14 0.45 -1.96 11.67
CA PRO A 14 -0.45 -2.08 12.81
C PRO A 14 -1.93 -2.11 12.41
N VAL A 15 -2.35 -1.33 11.40
CA VAL A 15 -3.72 -1.36 10.88
C VAL A 15 -4.01 -2.71 10.24
N MET A 16 -3.09 -3.22 9.42
CA MET A 16 -3.27 -4.52 8.75
C MET A 16 -3.38 -5.68 9.75
N ARG A 17 -2.67 -5.58 10.88
CA ARG A 17 -2.67 -6.52 12.01
C ARG A 17 -3.79 -6.28 13.02
N LYS A 18 -4.69 -5.31 12.78
CA LYS A 18 -5.79 -4.93 13.68
C LYS A 18 -5.32 -4.52 15.09
N MET A 19 -4.13 -3.93 15.18
CA MET A 19 -3.60 -3.38 16.43
C MET A 19 -4.18 -1.99 16.69
N SER A 20 -4.24 -1.61 17.97
CA SER A 20 -4.58 -0.24 18.35
C SER A 20 -3.44 0.71 17.97
N LEU A 21 -3.81 1.87 17.45
CA LEU A 21 -2.91 2.98 17.15
C LEU A 21 -3.33 4.19 18.00
N PRO A 22 -2.37 5.02 18.45
CA PRO A 22 -2.68 6.31 19.07
C PRO A 22 -3.58 7.16 18.17
N LYS A 23 -4.39 8.02 18.79
CA LYS A 23 -5.48 8.77 18.13
C LYS A 23 -5.03 9.65 16.94
N TRP A 24 -3.75 9.99 16.89
CA TRP A 24 -3.16 10.90 15.92
C TRP A 24 -2.07 10.26 15.04
N THR A 25 -1.91 8.93 15.10
CA THR A 25 -0.95 8.24 14.25
C THR A 25 -1.50 8.07 12.83
N PRO A 26 -0.72 8.38 11.77
CA PRO A 26 -1.15 8.16 10.40
C PRO A 26 -1.43 6.66 10.18
N LYS A 27 -2.54 6.39 9.49
CA LYS A 27 -2.99 5.02 9.16
C LYS A 27 -2.51 4.55 7.79
N TRP A 28 -1.96 5.47 7.00
CA TRP A 28 -1.51 5.28 5.64
C TRP A 28 -0.06 5.75 5.52
N GLU A 29 0.73 5.01 4.76
CA GLU A 29 2.13 5.29 4.44
C GLU A 29 2.33 5.26 2.91
N GLY A 30 3.44 5.84 2.46
CA GLY A 30 3.75 6.05 1.05
C GLY A 30 3.97 7.53 0.72
N PRO A 31 4.13 7.86 -0.56
CA PRO A 31 3.58 7.16 -1.71
C PRO A 31 4.34 5.90 -2.18
N TYR A 32 3.62 4.95 -2.78
CA TYR A 32 4.17 3.78 -3.45
C TYR A 32 3.67 3.70 -4.89
N ILE A 33 4.40 2.96 -5.73
CA ILE A 33 3.99 2.62 -7.10
C ILE A 33 3.55 1.15 -7.12
N VAL A 34 2.42 0.84 -7.75
CA VAL A 34 2.01 -0.54 -7.98
C VAL A 34 2.99 -1.19 -8.98
N SER A 35 3.84 -2.09 -8.49
CA SER A 35 4.83 -2.79 -9.31
C SER A 35 4.23 -3.99 -10.03
N LYS A 36 3.34 -4.73 -9.37
CA LYS A 36 2.68 -5.90 -9.95
C LYS A 36 1.27 -6.06 -9.43
N VAL A 37 0.35 -6.46 -10.29
CA VAL A 37 -1.03 -6.78 -9.92
C VAL A 37 -1.32 -8.28 -10.07
N HIS A 38 -1.86 -8.90 -9.03
CA HIS A 38 -2.29 -10.29 -9.05
C HIS A 38 -3.82 -10.40 -9.17
N PRO A 39 -4.33 -11.39 -9.94
CA PRO A 39 -5.77 -11.56 -10.16
C PRO A 39 -6.54 -11.94 -8.89
N ASN A 40 -5.84 -12.38 -7.83
CA ASN A 40 -6.43 -12.74 -6.53
C ASN A 40 -6.64 -11.51 -5.60
N GLY A 41 -6.55 -10.28 -6.11
CA GLY A 41 -6.77 -9.07 -5.34
C GLY A 41 -5.58 -8.63 -4.47
N HIS A 42 -4.37 -9.02 -4.86
CA HIS A 42 -3.13 -8.57 -4.23
C HIS A 42 -2.26 -7.80 -5.21
N CYS A 43 -1.42 -6.90 -4.72
CA CYS A 43 -0.39 -6.22 -5.49
C CYS A 43 0.94 -6.21 -4.75
N ILE A 44 2.02 -6.08 -5.50
CA ILE A 44 3.34 -5.74 -4.99
C ILE A 44 3.52 -4.24 -5.18
N LEU A 45 3.96 -3.56 -4.13
CA LEU A 45 4.23 -2.13 -4.14
C LEU A 45 5.74 -1.90 -4.23
N LEU A 46 6.16 -0.91 -4.99
CA LEU A 46 7.52 -0.41 -5.08
C LEU A 46 7.59 0.91 -4.31
N ASP A 47 8.56 0.99 -3.41
CA ASP A 47 8.99 2.23 -2.79
C ASP A 47 9.85 3.02 -3.80
N PRO A 48 9.40 4.18 -4.29
CA PRO A 48 10.12 4.94 -5.30
C PRO A 48 11.40 5.57 -4.77
N ASP A 49 11.48 5.86 -3.46
CA ASP A 49 12.64 6.50 -2.84
C ASP A 49 13.73 5.48 -2.53
N HIS A 50 13.33 4.30 -2.07
CA HIS A 50 14.26 3.26 -1.62
C HIS A 50 14.50 2.15 -2.65
N GLY A 51 13.69 2.09 -3.72
CA GLY A 51 13.75 1.04 -4.74
C GLY A 51 13.41 -0.36 -4.23
N THR A 52 12.82 -0.46 -3.04
CA THR A 52 12.48 -1.74 -2.41
C THR A 52 11.04 -2.13 -2.71
N THR A 53 10.77 -3.43 -2.84
CA THR A 53 9.41 -3.92 -3.03
C THR A 53 8.85 -4.48 -1.73
N THR A 54 7.55 -4.30 -1.53
CA THR A 54 6.83 -4.94 -0.43
C THR A 54 6.56 -6.41 -0.74
N GLY A 55 6.20 -7.19 0.28
CA GLY A 55 5.48 -8.44 0.03
C GLY A 55 4.11 -8.20 -0.65
N PRO A 56 3.38 -9.25 -1.05
CA PRO A 56 2.04 -9.12 -1.60
C PRO A 56 1.08 -8.45 -0.60
N ILE A 57 0.50 -7.32 -0.99
CA ILE A 57 -0.45 -6.52 -0.21
C ILE A 57 -1.86 -6.73 -0.79
N ASN A 58 -2.84 -6.98 0.08
CA ASN A 58 -4.24 -7.06 -0.35
C ASN A 58 -4.78 -5.67 -0.73
N PHE A 59 -5.54 -5.57 -1.82
CA PHE A 59 -6.14 -4.33 -2.30
C PHE A 59 -6.95 -3.56 -1.26
N LYS A 60 -7.55 -4.23 -0.26
CA LYS A 60 -8.29 -3.56 0.82
C LYS A 60 -7.41 -2.63 1.68
N TYR A 61 -6.09 -2.86 1.68
CA TYR A 61 -5.11 -2.07 2.41
C TYR A 61 -4.34 -1.11 1.50
N VAL A 62 -4.85 -0.88 0.29
CA VAL A 62 -4.26 0.03 -0.69
C VAL A 62 -5.30 1.08 -1.06
N LYS A 63 -4.87 2.33 -1.19
CA LYS A 63 -5.73 3.45 -1.59
C LYS A 63 -5.07 4.21 -2.73
N LYS A 64 -5.81 4.53 -3.80
CA LYS A 64 -5.28 5.40 -4.87
C LYS A 64 -4.93 6.76 -4.30
N CYS A 65 -3.74 7.25 -4.65
CA CYS A 65 -3.33 8.61 -4.40
C CYS A 65 -3.76 9.43 -5.62
N TYR A 66 -4.59 10.45 -5.41
CA TYR A 66 -4.94 11.42 -6.44
C TYR A 66 -4.08 12.65 -6.17
N ALA A 67 -3.18 12.96 -7.11
CA ALA A 67 -2.42 14.20 -7.14
C ALA A 67 -3.31 15.36 -7.61
#